data_AF-A0A498FCM2-F1
#
_entry.id   AF-A0A498FCM2-F1
#
_cell.length_a   1.000
_cell.length_b   1.000
_cell.length_c   1.000
_cell.angle_alpha   90.00
_cell.angle_beta   90.00
_cell.angle_gamma   90.00
#
_symmetry.space_group_name_H-M   'P 1'
#
loop_
_entity.id
_entity.type
_entity.pdbx_description
1 polymer ?
#
loop_
_entity_poly.entity_id
_entity_poly.type
_entity_poly.pdbx_seq_one_letter_code
_entity_poly.pdbx_strand_id
1 'polypeptide(L)'
;SNFGLDRGLPISCFGSHMEDNIESILHTQAEVGEMTKQGGGTSGYFGELRPRGSPITNNGKSNGSYSFTELFDTIINVISQGETRRGQFAGYIDVEHDDLEEWLNIKTEGDPVQDIYYGVIVGDDWFQAMIDGDEEKRETWANIIETRINIGVPYIIFRGNMNEGKPQVYKDKDYQINASNLCTEIALPATADESFVCCLSSMNALHYDEWKDTDAVETLTRFLDAVMEEFIQRTEGVRFMERAVRFAKRH
;
A
#
# COMPACT_ATOMS: atom_id res chain seq x y z
N SER A 1 -9.45 -15.68 -13.10
CA SER A 1 -8.84 -16.90 -12.53
C SER A 1 -9.63 -17.51 -11.38
N ASN A 2 -10.29 -16.70 -10.55
CA ASN A 2 -10.88 -17.14 -9.28
C ASN A 2 -12.40 -16.86 -9.15
N PHE A 3 -12.94 -15.86 -9.85
CA PHE A 3 -14.37 -15.52 -9.79
C PHE A 3 -15.25 -16.72 -10.18
N GLY A 4 -16.26 -17.02 -9.36
CA GLY A 4 -17.17 -18.15 -9.50
C GLY A 4 -16.55 -19.52 -9.20
N LEU A 5 -15.33 -19.58 -8.66
CA LEU A 5 -14.63 -20.83 -8.32
C LEU A 5 -14.25 -20.87 -6.84
N ASP A 6 -14.10 -22.06 -6.27
CA ASP A 6 -13.76 -22.24 -4.85
C ASP A 6 -12.30 -21.91 -4.47
N ARG A 7 -11.45 -21.57 -5.46
CA ARG A 7 -10.01 -21.32 -5.25
C ARG A 7 -9.63 -19.84 -5.40
N GLY A 8 -8.68 -19.38 -4.57
CA GLY A 8 -8.11 -18.01 -4.59
C GLY A 8 -9.14 -16.90 -4.35
N LEU A 9 -8.74 -15.63 -4.41
CA LEU A 9 -9.68 -14.50 -4.29
C LEU A 9 -9.75 -13.70 -5.61
N PRO A 10 -10.89 -13.04 -5.92
CA PRO A 10 -11.03 -12.25 -7.14
C PRO A 10 -10.55 -10.79 -6.98
N ILE A 11 -9.81 -10.49 -5.90
CA ILE A 11 -9.23 -9.18 -5.57
C ILE A 11 -7.74 -9.16 -5.94
N SER A 12 -7.27 -8.01 -6.41
CA SER A 12 -5.87 -7.85 -6.86
C SER A 12 -5.03 -6.96 -5.94
N CYS A 13 -5.64 -6.07 -5.16
CA CYS A 13 -4.93 -5.07 -4.36
C CYS A 13 -5.45 -5.01 -2.93
N PHE A 14 -4.50 -5.02 -1.99
CA PHE A 14 -4.72 -4.83 -0.56
C PHE A 14 -3.75 -3.77 -0.03
N GLY A 15 -4.19 -2.92 0.89
CA GLY A 15 -3.31 -1.98 1.57
C GLY A 15 -3.68 -1.79 3.03
N SER A 16 -2.68 -1.88 3.90
CA SER A 16 -2.88 -1.87 5.36
C SER A 16 -2.25 -0.65 6.01
N HIS A 17 -2.81 -0.26 7.16
CA HIS A 17 -2.26 0.78 8.02
C HIS A 17 -1.66 0.15 9.29
N MET A 18 -0.47 0.60 9.69
CA MET A 18 0.19 0.17 10.91
C MET A 18 0.23 1.30 11.92
N GLU A 19 -0.29 1.03 13.10
CA GLU A 19 -0.12 1.92 14.25
C GLU A 19 1.21 1.62 14.95
N ASP A 20 1.68 2.58 15.74
CA ASP A 20 2.96 2.55 16.45
C ASP A 20 2.96 1.64 17.71
N ASN A 21 2.57 0.37 17.53
CA ASN A 21 2.60 -0.68 18.54
C ASN A 21 2.83 -2.07 17.91
N ILE A 22 3.41 -2.98 18.69
CA ILE A 22 3.81 -4.32 18.21
C ILE A 22 2.61 -5.16 17.80
N GLU A 23 1.48 -5.02 18.49
CA GLU A 23 0.24 -5.72 18.18
C GLU A 23 -0.25 -5.36 16.77
N SER A 24 -0.27 -4.07 16.41
CA SER A 24 -0.68 -3.58 15.10
C SER A 24 0.30 -3.98 13.99
N ILE A 25 1.60 -3.92 14.26
CA ILE A 25 2.65 -4.35 13.32
C ILE A 25 2.53 -5.85 13.01
N LEU A 26 2.48 -6.69 14.04
CA LEU A 26 2.40 -8.15 13.87
C LEU A 26 1.05 -8.59 13.30
N HIS A 27 -0.04 -7.90 13.66
CA HIS A 27 -1.34 -8.12 13.03
C HIS A 27 -1.26 -7.82 11.53
N THR A 28 -0.70 -6.67 11.16
CA THR A 28 -0.54 -6.28 9.75
C THR A 28 0.37 -7.24 8.99
N GLN A 29 1.44 -7.73 9.61
CA GLN A 29 2.28 -8.77 9.02
C GLN A 29 1.47 -10.05 8.76
N ALA A 30 0.65 -10.48 9.72
CA ALA A 30 -0.21 -11.66 9.55
C ALA A 30 -1.26 -11.47 8.44
N GLU A 31 -1.87 -10.28 8.34
CA GLU A 31 -2.79 -9.95 7.24
C GLU A 31 -2.09 -10.02 5.88
N VAL A 32 -0.91 -9.39 5.75
CA VAL A 32 -0.10 -9.46 4.51
C VAL A 32 0.20 -10.91 4.14
N GLY A 33 0.49 -11.77 5.11
CA GLY A 33 0.72 -13.19 4.88
C GLY A 33 -0.52 -13.92 4.34
N GLU A 34 -1.69 -13.71 4.93
CA GLU A 34 -2.93 -14.32 4.44
C GLU A 34 -3.32 -13.76 3.06
N MET A 35 -3.24 -12.45 2.85
CA MET A 35 -3.51 -11.80 1.55
C MET A 35 -2.55 -12.30 0.46
N THR A 36 -1.26 -12.45 0.80
CA THR A 36 -0.24 -12.98 -0.11
C THR A 36 -0.58 -14.40 -0.53
N LYS A 37 -0.88 -15.30 0.43
CA LYS A 37 -1.30 -16.68 0.16
C LYS A 37 -2.50 -16.76 -0.79
N GLN A 38 -3.42 -15.79 -0.71
CA GLN A 38 -4.64 -15.77 -1.52
C GLN A 38 -4.48 -15.18 -2.93
N GLY A 39 -3.30 -14.68 -3.29
CA GLY A 39 -3.03 -14.18 -4.64
C GLY A 39 -2.99 -12.65 -4.77
N GLY A 40 -3.14 -11.91 -3.68
CA GLY A 40 -3.18 -10.44 -3.70
C GLY A 40 -1.81 -9.78 -3.75
N GLY A 41 -1.70 -8.65 -4.46
CA GLY A 41 -0.62 -7.69 -4.24
C GLY A 41 -0.91 -6.86 -3.00
N THR A 42 0.09 -6.68 -2.15
CA THR A 42 -0.08 -6.07 -0.81
C THR A 42 0.71 -4.77 -0.68
N SER A 43 0.25 -3.88 0.19
CA SER A 43 1.02 -2.70 0.61
C SER A 43 0.77 -2.36 2.08
N GLY A 44 1.64 -1.54 2.65
CA GLY A 44 1.52 -1.06 4.02
C GLY A 44 2.08 0.34 4.21
N TYR A 45 1.40 1.15 5.01
CA TYR A 45 1.89 2.47 5.43
C TYR A 45 2.66 2.37 6.76
N PHE A 46 3.89 2.88 6.78
CA PHE A 46 4.83 2.82 7.92
C PHE A 46 5.06 4.18 8.57
N GLY A 47 4.49 5.28 8.05
CA GLY A 47 4.76 6.65 8.51
C GLY A 47 4.36 6.96 9.95
N GLU A 48 3.53 6.13 10.60
CA GLU A 48 3.22 6.28 12.02
C GLU A 48 4.24 5.62 12.95
N LEU A 49 5.08 4.71 12.45
CA LEU A 49 6.02 3.98 13.28
C LEU A 49 7.12 4.91 13.77
N ARG A 50 7.38 4.93 15.08
CA ARG A 50 8.43 5.80 15.62
C ARG A 50 9.81 5.48 15.04
N PRO A 51 10.64 6.50 14.78
CA PRO A 51 11.95 6.31 14.17
C PRO A 51 12.96 5.60 15.08
N ARG A 52 14.09 5.23 14.49
CA ARG A 52 15.19 4.59 15.20
C ARG A 52 15.68 5.51 16.32
N GLY A 53 15.89 4.91 17.49
CA GLY A 53 16.37 5.65 18.66
C GLY A 53 15.28 6.27 19.53
N SER A 54 14.01 6.30 19.08
CA SER A 54 12.89 6.76 19.91
C SER A 54 12.74 5.92 21.19
N PRO A 55 12.36 6.52 22.33
CA PRO A 55 12.21 5.80 23.59
C PRO A 55 11.07 4.75 23.53
N ILE A 56 11.27 3.61 24.17
CA ILE A 56 10.24 2.59 24.39
C ILE A 56 10.00 2.36 25.89
N THR A 57 8.82 1.82 26.24
CA THR A 57 8.40 1.61 27.62
C THR A 57 9.36 0.69 28.37
N ASN A 58 9.62 0.99 29.64
CA ASN A 58 10.46 0.18 30.54
C ASN A 58 11.92 -0.02 30.08
N ASN A 59 12.52 1.04 29.54
CA ASN A 59 13.92 1.13 29.10
C ASN A 59 14.19 0.54 27.70
N GLY A 60 15.01 1.23 26.91
CA GLY A 60 15.37 0.83 25.54
C GLY A 60 15.07 1.90 24.50
N LYS A 61 15.43 1.60 23.25
CA LYS A 61 15.19 2.44 22.08
C LYS A 61 14.60 1.62 20.94
N SER A 62 13.72 2.22 20.15
CA SER A 62 13.16 1.63 18.92
C SER A 62 14.26 1.37 17.90
N ASN A 63 14.07 0.31 17.10
CA ASN A 63 14.90 0.03 15.93
C ASN A 63 14.40 0.75 14.66
N GLY A 64 13.34 1.54 14.76
CA GLY A 64 12.81 2.34 13.65
C GLY A 64 11.92 1.56 12.69
N SER A 65 11.19 2.32 11.87
CA SER A 65 10.29 1.86 10.83
C SER A 65 10.97 0.93 9.82
N TYR A 66 12.20 1.26 9.39
CA TYR A 66 12.98 0.46 8.43
C TYR A 66 13.19 -0.97 8.94
N SER A 67 13.53 -1.16 10.21
CA SER A 67 13.80 -2.50 10.76
C SER A 67 12.60 -3.45 10.65
N PHE A 68 11.37 -2.92 10.70
CA PHE A 68 10.17 -3.74 10.53
C PHE A 68 9.95 -4.15 9.08
N THR A 69 10.53 -3.46 8.09
CA THR A 69 10.41 -3.85 6.67
C THR A 69 11.03 -5.21 6.39
N GLU A 70 12.07 -5.62 7.13
CA GLU A 70 12.67 -6.97 7.04
C GLU A 70 11.64 -8.09 7.30
N LEU A 71 10.66 -7.84 8.19
CA LEU A 71 9.57 -8.78 8.48
C LEU A 71 8.64 -8.96 7.27
N PHE A 72 8.40 -7.88 6.53
CA PHE A 72 7.54 -7.87 5.34
C PHE A 72 8.29 -8.38 4.10
N ASP A 73 9.60 -8.17 4.03
CA ASP A 73 10.45 -8.76 3.00
C ASP A 73 10.56 -10.28 3.15
N THR A 74 10.78 -10.74 4.38
CA THR A 74 10.84 -12.17 4.68
C THR A 74 9.51 -12.86 4.39
N ILE A 75 8.37 -12.26 4.77
CA ILE A 75 7.08 -12.93 4.63
C ILE A 75 6.69 -13.15 3.15
N ILE A 76 6.96 -12.20 2.25
CA ILE A 76 6.65 -12.36 0.82
C ILE A 76 7.55 -13.39 0.12
N ASN A 77 8.73 -13.64 0.69
CA ASN A 77 9.66 -14.65 0.22
C ASN A 77 9.32 -16.06 0.75
N VAL A 78 8.80 -16.13 1.97
CA VAL A 78 8.42 -17.40 2.61
C VAL A 78 7.05 -17.89 2.14
N ILE A 79 6.09 -17.00 1.91
CA ILE A 79 4.73 -17.34 1.53
C ILE A 79 4.54 -17.16 0.01
N SER A 80 4.23 -18.26 -0.69
CA SER A 80 4.03 -18.26 -2.14
C SER A 80 2.57 -18.36 -2.56
N GLN A 81 2.26 -17.78 -3.72
CA GLN A 81 0.98 -17.91 -4.42
C GLN A 81 1.02 -19.17 -5.29
N GLY A 82 0.71 -20.33 -4.69
CA GLY A 82 0.78 -21.61 -5.39
C GLY A 82 2.20 -21.99 -5.83
N GLU A 83 2.35 -22.58 -7.02
CA GLU A 83 3.63 -23.15 -7.49
C GLU A 83 4.61 -22.15 -8.11
N THR A 84 4.20 -20.94 -8.54
CA THR A 84 5.05 -20.10 -9.42
C THR A 84 5.14 -18.61 -9.14
N ARG A 85 4.26 -17.98 -8.34
CA ARG A 85 4.35 -16.53 -8.03
C ARG A 85 4.76 -16.29 -6.58
N ARG A 86 5.83 -15.53 -6.38
CA ARG A 86 6.22 -15.00 -5.06
C ARG A 86 5.25 -13.88 -4.65
N GLY A 87 5.11 -13.66 -3.34
CA GLY A 87 4.39 -12.50 -2.84
C GLY A 87 5.02 -11.20 -3.31
N GLN A 88 4.23 -10.13 -3.35
CA GLN A 88 4.71 -8.79 -3.64
C GLN A 88 4.12 -7.82 -2.62
N PHE A 89 4.99 -6.98 -2.08
CA PHE A 89 4.65 -5.98 -1.07
C PHE A 89 5.27 -4.62 -1.43
N ALA A 90 4.54 -3.54 -1.18
CA ALA A 90 5.06 -2.18 -1.22
C ALA A 90 4.92 -1.49 0.14
N GLY A 91 6.03 -1.07 0.74
CA GLY A 91 6.02 -0.23 1.94
C GLY A 91 6.00 1.26 1.60
N TYR A 92 5.25 2.06 2.35
CA TYR A 92 5.17 3.50 2.15
C TYR A 92 5.62 4.26 3.38
N ILE A 93 6.50 5.24 3.19
CA ILE A 93 7.07 6.10 4.23
C ILE A 93 6.98 7.57 3.82
N ASP A 94 6.88 8.47 4.79
CA ASP A 94 6.83 9.91 4.50
C ASP A 94 8.22 10.48 4.23
N VAL A 95 8.28 11.50 3.38
CA VAL A 95 9.53 12.19 3.05
C VAL A 95 10.13 12.92 4.27
N GLU A 96 9.28 13.30 5.22
CA GLU A 96 9.69 13.93 6.48
C GLU A 96 10.10 12.93 7.58
N HIS A 97 10.04 11.63 7.32
CA HIS A 97 10.30 10.62 8.34
C HIS A 97 11.81 10.49 8.63
N ASP A 98 12.20 10.50 9.90
CA ASP A 98 13.62 10.48 10.32
C ASP A 98 14.39 9.22 9.85
N ASP A 99 13.69 8.12 9.56
CA ASP A 99 14.31 6.90 9.02
C ASP A 99 14.46 6.89 7.48
N LEU A 100 14.05 7.94 6.76
CA LEU A 100 14.02 7.95 5.29
C LEU A 100 15.34 7.53 4.65
N GLU A 101 16.48 7.94 5.22
CA GLU A 101 17.80 7.57 4.71
C GLU A 101 18.04 6.05 4.75
N GLU A 102 17.56 5.35 5.78
CA GLU A 102 17.63 3.89 5.85
C GLU A 102 16.74 3.25 4.76
N TRP A 103 15.53 3.80 4.56
CA TRP A 103 14.61 3.35 3.51
C TRP A 103 15.17 3.51 2.10
N LEU A 104 15.94 4.57 1.84
CA LEU A 104 16.57 4.79 0.53
C LEU A 104 17.64 3.74 0.18
N ASN A 105 18.12 2.96 1.16
CA ASN A 105 19.05 1.85 0.94
C ASN A 105 18.37 0.53 0.56
N ILE A 106 17.04 0.43 0.64
CA ILE A 106 16.31 -0.78 0.25
C ILE A 106 16.64 -1.16 -1.20
N LYS A 107 16.96 -2.43 -1.45
CA LYS A 107 17.47 -3.02 -2.71
C LYS A 107 18.89 -2.62 -3.14
N THR A 108 19.62 -1.84 -2.36
CA THR A 108 21.03 -1.56 -2.66
C THR A 108 21.91 -2.75 -2.31
N GLU A 109 23.14 -2.78 -2.85
CA GLU A 109 24.07 -3.88 -2.60
C GLU A 109 24.44 -3.96 -1.11
N GLY A 110 24.20 -5.13 -0.50
CA GLY A 110 24.53 -5.41 0.90
C GLY A 110 23.42 -5.09 1.91
N ASP A 111 22.33 -4.45 1.46
CA ASP A 111 21.16 -4.20 2.30
C ASP A 111 20.38 -5.50 2.60
N PRO A 112 19.85 -5.72 3.82
CA PRO A 112 19.08 -6.93 4.13
C PRO A 112 17.72 -7.01 3.40
N VAL A 113 17.17 -5.88 2.94
CA VAL A 113 15.84 -5.80 2.35
C VAL A 113 15.96 -5.69 0.82
N GLN A 114 15.62 -6.77 0.12
CA GLN A 114 15.92 -6.90 -1.32
C GLN A 114 14.69 -7.09 -2.21
N ASP A 115 13.59 -7.62 -1.69
CA ASP A 115 12.46 -8.10 -2.50
C ASP A 115 11.27 -7.15 -2.48
N ILE A 116 10.94 -6.50 -1.35
CA ILE A 116 9.83 -5.54 -1.30
C ILE A 116 10.07 -4.33 -2.20
N TYR A 117 9.00 -3.71 -2.68
CA TYR A 117 9.04 -2.36 -3.24
C TYR A 117 8.77 -1.35 -2.14
N TYR A 118 9.06 -0.07 -2.40
CA TYR A 118 8.69 1.00 -1.49
C TYR A 118 8.37 2.29 -2.22
N GLY A 119 7.64 3.18 -1.54
CA GLY A 119 7.28 4.50 -2.02
C GLY A 119 7.46 5.57 -0.94
N VAL A 120 7.78 6.78 -1.40
CA VAL A 120 7.89 7.97 -0.57
C VAL A 120 6.65 8.84 -0.77
N ILE A 121 5.99 9.17 0.33
CA ILE A 121 4.85 10.08 0.39
C ILE A 121 5.39 11.51 0.57
N VAL A 122 5.04 12.39 -0.35
CA VAL A 122 5.53 13.76 -0.40
C VAL A 122 4.38 14.72 -0.11
N GLY A 123 4.51 15.49 0.98
CA GLY A 123 3.59 16.57 1.33
C GLY A 123 3.83 17.84 0.52
N ASP A 124 2.77 18.61 0.28
CA ASP A 124 2.82 19.81 -0.55
C ASP A 124 3.73 20.89 0.05
N ASP A 125 3.63 21.14 1.35
CA ASP A 125 4.47 22.12 2.06
C ASP A 125 5.97 21.75 1.99
N TRP A 126 6.27 20.46 2.16
CA TRP A 126 7.65 19.95 2.04
C TRP A 126 8.18 20.17 0.62
N PHE A 127 7.38 19.81 -0.39
CA PHE A 127 7.77 19.94 -1.78
C PHE A 127 7.93 21.40 -2.21
N GLN A 128 7.04 22.28 -1.75
CA GLN A 128 7.12 23.71 -2.03
C GLN A 128 8.38 24.32 -1.39
N ALA A 129 8.70 23.98 -0.14
CA ALA A 129 9.94 24.45 0.51
C ALA A 129 11.20 24.01 -0.25
N MET A 130 11.23 22.77 -0.77
CA MET A 130 12.32 22.27 -1.62
C MET A 130 12.47 23.12 -2.90
N ILE A 131 11.36 23.44 -3.57
CA ILE A 131 11.34 24.31 -4.75
C ILE A 131 11.89 25.70 -4.40
N ASP A 132 11.41 26.26 -3.29
CA ASP A 132 11.71 27.63 -2.82
C ASP A 132 13.17 27.82 -2.37
N GLY A 133 13.95 26.74 -2.25
CA GLY A 133 15.39 26.80 -2.05
C GLY A 133 15.91 26.25 -0.73
N ASP A 134 15.08 25.51 0.01
CA ASP A 134 15.54 24.78 1.19
C ASP A 134 16.63 23.76 0.79
N GLU A 135 17.87 24.01 1.23
CA GLU A 135 19.06 23.23 0.83
C GLU A 135 18.99 21.79 1.31
N GLU A 136 18.52 21.56 2.54
CA GLU A 136 18.39 20.23 3.14
C GLU A 136 17.37 19.39 2.36
N LYS A 137 16.19 19.97 2.07
CA LYS A 137 15.17 19.27 1.28
C LYS A 137 15.60 19.01 -0.16
N ARG A 138 16.42 19.89 -0.74
CA ARG A 138 17.00 19.68 -2.09
C ARG A 138 17.98 18.52 -2.09
N GLU A 139 18.78 18.37 -1.04
CA GLU A 139 19.67 17.22 -0.86
C GLU A 139 18.87 15.92 -0.71
N THR A 140 17.87 15.90 0.17
CA THR A 140 16.96 14.75 0.32
C THR A 140 16.27 14.40 -1.01
N TRP A 141 15.75 15.40 -1.74
CA TRP A 141 15.11 15.19 -3.03
C TRP A 141 16.08 14.66 -4.08
N ALA A 142 17.32 15.17 -4.11
CA ALA A 142 18.36 14.67 -5.00
C ALA A 142 18.65 13.18 -4.72
N ASN A 143 18.77 12.80 -3.45
CA ASN A 143 18.98 11.40 -3.05
C ASN A 143 17.81 10.50 -3.50
N ILE A 144 16.56 10.94 -3.30
CA ILE A 144 15.36 10.22 -3.77
C ILE A 144 15.40 9.99 -5.29
N ILE A 145 15.75 11.02 -6.07
CA ILE A 145 15.81 10.93 -7.53
C ILE A 145 16.98 10.04 -7.98
N GLU A 146 18.15 10.15 -7.34
CA GLU A 146 19.31 9.30 -7.63
C GLU A 146 18.99 7.82 -7.39
N THR A 147 18.39 7.49 -6.25
CA THR A 147 17.95 6.12 -5.96
C THR A 147 16.97 5.62 -7.02
N ARG A 148 15.98 6.44 -7.41
CA ARG A 148 15.04 6.11 -8.50
C ARG A 148 15.72 5.85 -9.84
N ILE A 149 16.75 6.61 -10.19
CA ILE A 149 17.53 6.40 -11.42
C ILE A 149 18.23 5.05 -11.37
N ASN A 150 18.80 4.69 -10.21
CA ASN A 150 19.63 3.49 -10.06
C ASN A 150 18.81 2.20 -9.97
N ILE A 151 17.70 2.19 -9.24
CA ILE A 151 16.94 0.96 -8.93
C ILE A 151 15.44 1.02 -9.32
N GLY A 152 14.95 2.14 -9.84
CA GLY A 152 13.56 2.30 -10.29
C GLY A 152 12.53 2.58 -9.18
N VAL A 153 12.96 2.57 -7.92
CA VAL A 153 12.18 2.92 -6.70
C VAL A 153 13.00 3.92 -5.85
N PRO A 154 12.42 4.66 -4.88
CA PRO A 154 11.03 4.62 -4.39
C PRO A 154 9.99 5.04 -5.44
N TYR A 155 8.75 4.56 -5.33
CA TYR A 155 7.59 5.24 -5.91
C TYR A 155 7.41 6.64 -5.32
N ILE A 156 6.73 7.54 -6.01
CA ILE A 156 6.45 8.90 -5.49
C ILE A 156 4.95 9.10 -5.45
N ILE A 157 4.42 9.40 -4.26
CA ILE A 157 3.01 9.70 -4.04
C ILE A 157 2.88 11.10 -3.48
N PHE A 158 2.13 11.96 -4.16
CA PHE A 158 1.86 13.33 -3.68
C PHE A 158 0.63 13.34 -2.78
N ARG A 159 0.84 13.54 -1.47
CA ARG A 159 -0.21 13.44 -0.44
C ARG A 159 -1.35 14.43 -0.66
N GLY A 160 -1.01 15.68 -1.00
CA GLY A 160 -1.99 16.73 -1.25
C GLY A 160 -2.87 16.40 -2.45
N ASN A 161 -2.28 16.20 -3.63
CA ASN A 161 -3.00 15.79 -4.84
C ASN A 161 -3.94 14.59 -4.61
N MET A 162 -3.46 13.57 -3.89
CA MET A 162 -4.22 12.36 -3.59
C MET A 162 -5.42 12.66 -2.67
N ASN A 163 -5.24 13.45 -1.62
CA ASN A 163 -6.31 13.76 -0.67
C ASN A 163 -7.26 14.88 -1.15
N GLU A 164 -6.80 15.79 -2.00
CA GLU A 164 -7.64 16.80 -2.66
C GLU A 164 -8.55 16.16 -3.71
N GLY A 165 -8.04 15.17 -4.44
CA GLY A 165 -8.77 14.43 -5.47
C GLY A 165 -9.76 13.38 -4.95
N LYS A 166 -9.81 13.12 -3.64
CA LYS A 166 -10.65 12.04 -3.08
C LYS A 166 -12.16 12.30 -3.20
N PRO A 167 -12.99 11.24 -3.29
CA PRO A 167 -14.45 11.37 -3.31
C PRO A 167 -15.00 12.21 -2.13
N GLN A 168 -16.11 12.93 -2.37
CA GLN A 168 -16.71 13.81 -1.36
C GLN A 168 -17.04 13.08 -0.05
N VAL A 169 -17.51 11.83 -0.12
CA VAL A 169 -17.80 11.03 1.08
C VAL A 169 -16.57 10.82 1.99
N TYR A 170 -15.36 10.76 1.43
CA TYR A 170 -14.13 10.66 2.22
C TYR A 170 -13.71 12.01 2.79
N LYS A 171 -14.02 13.12 2.11
CA LYS A 171 -13.85 14.48 2.66
C LYS A 171 -14.80 14.71 3.82
N ASP A 172 -16.08 14.36 3.66
CA ASP A 172 -17.12 14.57 4.68
C ASP A 172 -16.89 13.74 5.95
N LYS A 173 -16.29 12.55 5.80
CA LYS A 173 -15.98 11.64 6.91
C LYS A 173 -14.55 11.76 7.43
N ASP A 174 -13.77 12.72 6.91
CA ASP A 174 -12.37 12.94 7.27
C ASP A 174 -11.47 11.69 7.13
N TYR A 175 -11.70 10.91 6.08
CA TYR A 175 -10.85 9.78 5.74
C TYR A 175 -9.59 10.25 5.05
N GLN A 176 -8.43 10.00 5.64
CA GLN A 176 -7.14 10.29 5.04
C GLN A 176 -6.65 9.11 4.20
N ILE A 177 -6.08 9.42 3.04
CA ILE A 177 -5.38 8.44 2.20
C ILE A 177 -3.90 8.62 2.50
N ASN A 178 -3.31 7.65 3.20
CA ASN A 178 -1.92 7.73 3.68
C ASN A 178 -0.91 7.14 2.68
N ALA A 179 -1.33 6.14 1.90
CA ALA A 179 -0.48 5.41 0.98
C ALA A 179 -1.28 4.87 -0.21
N SER A 180 -0.55 4.36 -1.20
CA SER A 180 -1.13 3.66 -2.34
C SER A 180 -0.99 2.13 -2.23
N ASN A 181 -1.39 1.39 -3.25
CA ASN A 181 -1.19 -0.06 -3.38
C ASN A 181 0.19 -0.39 -3.97
N LEU A 182 0.46 -1.67 -4.21
CA LEU A 182 1.66 -2.16 -4.88
C LEU A 182 1.99 -1.44 -6.20
N CYS A 183 0.98 -1.09 -6.99
CA CYS A 183 1.14 -0.57 -8.35
C CYS A 183 0.89 0.95 -8.49
N THR A 184 0.73 1.66 -7.36
CA THR A 184 0.61 3.13 -7.25
C THR A 184 -0.67 3.77 -7.81
N GLU A 185 -1.64 2.99 -8.30
CA GLU A 185 -2.87 3.50 -8.92
C GLU A 185 -4.04 3.63 -7.92
N ILE A 186 -3.98 2.95 -6.79
CA ILE A 186 -5.08 2.96 -5.80
C ILE A 186 -4.88 4.08 -4.79
N ALA A 187 -5.91 4.89 -4.60
CA ALA A 187 -5.95 5.97 -3.62
C ALA A 187 -7.20 5.78 -2.73
N LEU A 188 -7.09 4.88 -1.74
CA LEU A 188 -8.16 4.54 -0.81
C LEU A 188 -7.68 4.66 0.64
N PRO A 189 -8.54 5.06 1.58
CA PRO A 189 -8.14 5.19 2.97
C PRO A 189 -7.89 3.80 3.59
N ALA A 190 -6.83 3.69 4.39
CA ALA A 190 -6.63 2.59 5.32
C ALA A 190 -6.47 3.16 6.73
N THR A 191 -6.98 2.45 7.72
CA THR A 191 -6.94 2.82 9.14
C THR A 191 -6.56 1.61 9.98
N ALA A 192 -6.36 1.80 11.28
CA ALA A 192 -6.14 0.70 12.21
C ALA A 192 -7.19 -0.42 12.09
N ASP A 193 -8.42 -0.06 11.72
CA ASP A 193 -9.58 -0.93 11.64
C ASP A 193 -9.95 -1.37 10.21
N GLU A 194 -9.42 -0.73 9.17
CA GLU A 194 -9.83 -0.95 7.78
C GLU A 194 -8.60 -1.02 6.88
N SER A 195 -8.41 -2.16 6.21
CA SER A 195 -7.37 -2.36 5.20
C SER A 195 -8.06 -2.25 3.84
N PHE A 196 -7.67 -1.31 2.99
CA PHE A 196 -8.38 -1.11 1.73
C PHE A 196 -8.21 -2.34 0.82
N VAL A 197 -9.25 -2.60 0.02
CA VAL A 197 -9.22 -3.61 -1.04
C VAL A 197 -9.81 -3.07 -2.33
N CYS A 198 -9.35 -3.58 -3.47
CA CYS A 198 -9.88 -3.18 -4.77
C CYS A 198 -9.89 -4.34 -5.77
N CYS A 199 -11.00 -4.46 -6.50
CA CYS A 199 -11.10 -5.26 -7.72
C CYS A 199 -10.86 -4.36 -8.94
N LEU A 200 -10.38 -4.93 -10.04
CA LEU A 200 -10.09 -4.15 -11.24
C LEU A 200 -10.52 -4.90 -12.50
N SER A 201 -10.86 -4.12 -13.52
CA SER A 201 -11.00 -4.52 -14.91
C SER A 201 -10.80 -3.28 -15.78
N SER A 202 -10.63 -3.46 -17.09
CA SER A 202 -10.27 -2.36 -17.98
C SER A 202 -11.14 -2.34 -19.24
N MET A 203 -11.63 -1.16 -19.60
CA MET A 203 -12.28 -0.93 -20.89
C MET A 203 -11.20 -0.88 -21.98
N ASN A 204 -11.43 -1.58 -23.09
CA ASN A 204 -10.49 -1.55 -24.21
C ASN A 204 -10.69 -0.27 -25.05
N ALA A 205 -9.81 0.70 -24.87
CA ALA A 205 -9.87 1.98 -25.58
C ALA A 205 -9.74 1.87 -27.11
N LEU A 206 -9.15 0.78 -27.63
CA LEU A 206 -9.07 0.52 -29.07
C LEU A 206 -10.46 0.51 -29.73
N HIS A 207 -11.47 0.04 -29.00
CA HIS A 207 -12.85 -0.09 -29.47
C HIS A 207 -13.77 1.02 -28.94
N TYR A 208 -13.21 2.16 -28.52
CA TYR A 208 -13.99 3.25 -27.91
C TYR A 208 -15.22 3.66 -28.73
N ASP A 209 -15.05 3.85 -30.04
CA ASP A 209 -16.14 4.23 -30.92
C ASP A 209 -17.24 3.16 -31.06
N GLU A 210 -16.94 1.91 -30.70
CA GLU A 210 -17.90 0.81 -30.71
C GLU A 210 -18.74 0.77 -29.43
N TRP A 211 -18.14 1.06 -28.26
CA TRP A 211 -18.81 0.87 -26.97
C TRP A 211 -19.27 2.17 -26.29
N LYS A 212 -18.79 3.35 -26.69
CA LYS A 212 -19.07 4.63 -25.99
C LYS A 212 -20.57 4.96 -25.87
N ASP A 213 -21.39 4.49 -26.81
CA ASP A 213 -22.84 4.71 -26.85
C ASP A 213 -23.63 3.44 -26.43
N THR A 214 -22.98 2.50 -25.75
CA THR A 214 -23.56 1.23 -25.26
C THR A 214 -23.58 1.17 -23.73
N ASP A 215 -24.14 0.09 -23.16
CA ASP A 215 -24.16 -0.18 -21.72
C ASP A 215 -22.89 -0.91 -21.21
N ALA A 216 -21.83 -0.97 -22.01
CA ALA A 216 -20.62 -1.73 -21.67
C ALA A 216 -19.96 -1.26 -20.36
N VAL A 217 -19.88 0.06 -20.12
CA VAL A 217 -19.34 0.61 -18.87
C VAL A 217 -20.22 0.23 -17.68
N GLU A 218 -21.54 0.41 -17.80
CA GLU A 218 -22.51 0.07 -16.74
C GLU A 218 -22.46 -1.43 -16.40
N THR A 219 -22.40 -2.28 -17.42
CA THR A 219 -22.28 -3.73 -17.27
C THR A 219 -20.98 -4.09 -16.54
N LEU A 220 -19.85 -3.49 -16.92
CA LEU A 220 -18.58 -3.73 -16.26
C LEU A 220 -18.60 -3.28 -14.80
N THR A 221 -19.20 -2.12 -14.49
CA THR A 221 -19.35 -1.64 -13.11
C THR A 221 -20.18 -2.60 -12.27
N ARG A 222 -21.34 -3.06 -12.77
CA ARG A 222 -22.17 -4.05 -12.07
C ARG A 222 -21.46 -5.39 -11.88
N PHE A 223 -20.64 -5.79 -12.85
CA PHE A 223 -19.81 -6.99 -12.73
C PHE A 223 -18.76 -6.84 -11.62
N LEU A 224 -18.08 -5.71 -11.53
CA LEU A 224 -17.09 -5.45 -10.48
C LEU A 224 -17.72 -5.39 -9.08
N ASP A 225 -18.95 -4.88 -8.97
CA ASP A 225 -19.73 -4.93 -7.72
C ASP A 225 -20.01 -6.39 -7.29
N ALA A 226 -20.43 -7.25 -8.22
CA ALA A 226 -20.62 -8.68 -7.95
C ALA A 226 -19.29 -9.40 -7.59
N VAL A 227 -18.17 -8.96 -8.18
CA VAL A 227 -16.82 -9.45 -7.82
C VAL A 227 -16.47 -9.08 -6.38
N MET A 228 -16.78 -7.85 -5.95
CA MET A 228 -16.56 -7.42 -4.57
C MET A 228 -17.46 -8.19 -3.59
N GLU A 229 -18.72 -8.44 -3.95
CA GLU A 229 -19.63 -9.26 -3.14
C GLU A 229 -19.11 -10.69 -2.96
N GLU A 230 -18.58 -11.32 -4.02
CA GLU A 230 -17.94 -12.64 -3.88
C GLU A 230 -16.73 -12.59 -2.93
N PHE A 231 -15.90 -11.55 -3.02
CA PHE A 231 -14.78 -11.37 -2.08
C PHE A 231 -15.27 -11.29 -0.63
N ILE A 232 -16.29 -10.45 -0.36
CA ILE A 232 -16.87 -10.28 0.97
C ILE A 232 -17.35 -11.62 1.52
N GLN A 233 -18.16 -12.35 0.75
CA GLN A 233 -18.74 -13.63 1.17
C GLN A 233 -17.68 -14.70 1.45
N ARG A 234 -16.60 -14.73 0.65
CA ARG A 234 -15.55 -15.74 0.76
C ARG A 234 -14.51 -15.45 1.83
N THR A 235 -14.37 -14.19 2.24
CA THR A 235 -13.41 -13.77 3.25
C THR A 235 -14.03 -13.48 4.61
N GLU A 236 -15.37 -13.46 4.69
CA GLU A 236 -16.08 -13.38 5.95
C GLU A 236 -15.72 -14.55 6.87
N GLY A 237 -15.25 -14.23 8.08
CA GLY A 237 -14.79 -15.21 9.07
C GLY A 237 -13.40 -15.80 8.80
N VAL A 238 -12.71 -15.39 7.74
CA VAL A 238 -11.29 -15.73 7.52
C VAL A 238 -10.43 -14.89 8.45
N ARG A 239 -9.61 -15.56 9.26
CA ARG A 239 -8.71 -14.91 10.21
C ARG A 239 -7.67 -14.05 9.49
N PHE A 240 -7.42 -12.85 10.00
CA PHE A 240 -6.53 -11.83 9.42
C PHE A 240 -7.03 -11.21 8.11
N MET A 241 -8.33 -11.33 7.82
CA MET A 241 -8.99 -10.64 6.71
C MET A 241 -10.08 -9.68 7.21
N GLU A 242 -10.23 -9.53 8.52
CA GLU A 242 -11.33 -8.80 9.15
C GLU A 242 -11.33 -7.32 8.74
N ARG A 243 -10.15 -6.67 8.69
CA ARG A 243 -10.03 -5.25 8.27
C ARG A 243 -10.36 -5.06 6.80
N ALA A 244 -9.98 -6.01 5.95
CA ALA A 244 -10.28 -6.00 4.52
C ALA A 244 -11.77 -6.22 4.22
N VAL A 245 -12.41 -7.17 4.91
CA VAL A 245 -13.86 -7.40 4.84
C VAL A 245 -14.63 -6.17 5.31
N ARG A 246 -14.19 -5.56 6.43
CA ARG A 246 -14.82 -4.36 6.97
C ARG A 246 -14.80 -3.21 5.96
N PHE A 247 -13.64 -2.98 5.32
CA PHE A 247 -13.51 -1.98 4.27
C PHE A 247 -14.48 -2.28 3.10
N ALA A 248 -14.43 -3.50 2.55
CA ALA A 248 -15.25 -3.87 1.39
C ALA A 248 -16.77 -3.76 1.64
N LYS A 249 -17.23 -3.99 2.87
CA LYS A 249 -18.66 -3.85 3.23
C LYS A 249 -19.11 -2.38 3.37
N ARG A 250 -18.18 -1.46 3.63
CA ARG A 250 -18.49 -0.07 4.00
C ARG A 250 -18.28 0.92 2.85
N HIS A 251 -17.42 0.58 1.91
CA HIS A 251 -16.96 1.42 0.80
C HIS A 251 -17.42 0.85 -0.53
#